data_AF-A0A4Q7NRU9-F1
#
_entry.id   AF-A0A4Q7NRU9-F1
#
_cell.length_a   1.000
_cell.length_b   1.000
_cell.length_c   1.000
_cell.angle_alpha   90.00
_cell.angle_beta   90.00
_cell.angle_gamma   90.00
#
_symmetry.space_group_name_H-M   'P 1'
#
loop_
_entity.id
_entity.type
_entity.pdbx_description
1 polymer ?
#
loop_
_entity_poly.entity_id
_entity_poly.type
_entity_poly.pdbx_seq_one_letter_code
_entity_poly.pdbx_strand_id
1 'polypeptide(L)'
;MTRRSALWRPRLVARTYAALLPLLALTASPSAYALGNRRYDGDDPGPGISVLAGVAIYIGIPLLVSVVVAVLTFAPGATRGPRYRPGVGWRAAPVWFGGPSAGAAAADDAPRAEGTGGVSAEW
;
A
#
# COMPACT_ATOMS: atom_id res chain seq x y z
N MET A 1 4.43 45.27 -7.41
CA MET A 1 5.11 44.44 -6.40
C MET A 1 4.19 44.38 -5.18
N THR A 2 3.35 43.35 -5.09
CA THR A 2 2.23 43.28 -4.11
C THR A 2 2.14 41.86 -3.57
N ARG A 3 2.81 41.59 -2.45
CA ARG A 3 2.65 40.34 -1.68
C ARG A 3 1.41 40.49 -0.80
N ARG A 4 0.32 39.81 -1.14
CA ARG A 4 -0.78 39.55 -0.22
C ARG A 4 -0.58 38.17 0.40
N SER A 5 -0.61 38.16 1.73
CA SER A 5 -0.18 37.10 2.62
C SER A 5 -1.10 35.88 2.60
N ALA A 6 -0.44 34.72 2.51
CA ALA A 6 -0.80 33.37 2.93
C ALA A 6 -2.25 33.10 3.37
N LEU A 7 -2.93 32.36 2.51
CA LEU A 7 -4.19 31.67 2.75
C LEU A 7 -4.07 30.59 3.83
N TRP A 8 -5.11 30.53 4.65
CA TRP A 8 -5.71 29.34 5.26
C TRP A 8 -4.82 28.32 5.97
N ARG A 9 -4.91 28.31 7.31
CA ARG A 9 -4.69 27.12 8.11
C ARG A 9 -5.98 26.76 8.85
N PRO A 10 -6.82 25.83 8.38
CA PRO A 10 -7.73 25.15 9.28
C PRO A 10 -6.87 24.27 10.20
N ARG A 11 -6.55 24.80 11.39
CA ARG A 11 -6.01 24.00 12.48
C ARG A 11 -7.04 22.93 12.79
N LEU A 12 -6.64 21.69 12.57
CA LEU A 12 -7.25 20.45 13.03
C LEU A 12 -7.81 20.61 14.46
N VAL A 13 -9.10 20.94 14.58
CA VAL A 13 -9.86 20.82 15.82
C VAL A 13 -11.15 20.09 15.50
N ALA A 14 -11.00 18.85 15.03
CA ALA A 14 -12.12 17.95 14.79
C ALA A 14 -11.72 16.53 15.21
N ARG A 15 -11.22 16.38 16.45
CA ARG A 15 -10.80 15.07 16.98
C ARG A 15 -11.20 14.77 18.41
N THR A 16 -12.09 15.56 19.00
CA THR A 16 -12.65 15.30 20.35
C THR A 16 -14.15 15.01 20.37
N TYR A 17 -14.92 15.36 19.33
CA TYR A 17 -16.36 15.09 19.30
C TYR A 17 -16.76 13.72 18.73
N ALA A 18 -15.84 12.99 18.09
CA ALA A 18 -16.15 11.71 17.46
C ALA A 18 -16.31 10.52 18.44
N ALA A 19 -15.90 10.67 19.70
CA ALA A 19 -15.95 9.59 20.70
C ALA A 19 -17.20 9.62 21.59
N LEU A 20 -17.91 10.75 21.70
CA LEU A 20 -19.10 10.88 22.55
C LEU A 20 -20.37 10.33 21.90
N LEU A 21 -20.47 10.41 20.57
CA LEU A 21 -21.60 9.89 19.80
C LEU A 21 -21.80 8.37 19.92
N PRO A 22 -20.77 7.50 19.83
CA PRO A 22 -20.98 6.07 20.04
C PRO A 22 -21.38 5.75 21.48
N LEU A 23 -20.87 6.47 22.48
CA LEU A 23 -21.19 6.21 23.89
C LEU A 23 -22.66 6.50 24.23
N LEU A 24 -23.24 7.57 23.66
CA LEU A 24 -24.68 7.87 23.76
C LEU A 24 -25.54 6.89 22.96
N ALA A 25 -25.04 6.40 21.81
CA ALA A 25 -25.73 5.38 21.03
C ALA A 25 -25.80 4.02 21.76
N LEU A 26 -24.80 3.67 22.59
CA LEU A 26 -24.85 2.48 23.44
C LEU A 26 -25.91 2.56 24.56
N THR A 27 -26.16 3.76 25.10
CA THR A 27 -27.22 3.95 26.12
C THR A 27 -28.63 3.96 25.54
N ALA A 28 -28.76 4.22 24.24
CA ALA A 28 -30.02 4.12 23.51
C ALA A 28 -30.30 2.68 23.02
N SER A 29 -29.64 1.67 23.60
CA SER A 29 -29.92 0.27 23.30
C SER A 29 -31.26 -0.14 23.94
N PRO A 30 -32.29 -0.53 23.16
CA PRO A 30 -33.64 -0.78 23.66
C PRO A 30 -33.81 -2.03 24.55
N SER A 31 -32.76 -2.65 25.10
CA SER A 31 -32.86 -3.96 25.76
C SER A 31 -33.49 -3.93 27.17
N ALA A 32 -34.27 -2.91 27.51
CA ALA A 32 -34.96 -2.74 28.79
C ALA A 32 -36.47 -3.10 28.74
N TYR A 33 -36.91 -3.87 27.74
CA TYR A 33 -38.30 -4.37 27.69
C TYR A 33 -38.38 -5.79 28.26
N ALA A 34 -38.45 -5.92 29.58
CA ALA A 34 -38.71 -7.22 30.22
C ALA A 34 -39.67 -7.07 31.41
N LEU A 35 -40.94 -6.84 31.11
CA LEU A 35 -42.07 -7.05 32.02
C LEU A 35 -43.24 -7.69 31.23
N GLY A 36 -43.09 -8.95 30.82
CA GLY A 36 -44.16 -9.67 30.14
C GLY A 36 -43.72 -11.04 29.64
N ASN A 37 -44.38 -12.09 30.12
CA ASN A 37 -44.05 -13.49 29.88
C ASN A 37 -44.43 -13.98 28.46
N ARG A 38 -44.14 -13.18 27.41
CA ARG A 38 -44.29 -13.57 26.00
C ARG A 38 -42.90 -13.76 25.41
N ARG A 39 -42.54 -15.00 25.08
CA ARG A 39 -41.36 -15.26 24.24
C ARG A 39 -41.71 -14.84 22.81
N TYR A 40 -41.06 -13.80 22.32
CA TYR A 40 -41.18 -13.32 20.94
C TYR A 40 -40.33 -14.23 20.04
N ASP A 41 -40.71 -14.48 18.79
CA ASP A 41 -39.87 -15.26 17.85
C ASP A 41 -38.48 -14.63 17.62
N GLY A 42 -38.28 -13.36 18.01
CA GLY A 42 -36.99 -12.68 18.02
C GLY A 42 -36.13 -12.92 19.27
N ASP A 43 -36.65 -13.65 20.28
CA ASP A 43 -35.91 -13.98 21.51
C ASP A 43 -34.99 -15.19 21.31
N ASP A 44 -35.23 -16.01 20.28
CA ASP A 44 -34.33 -17.09 19.89
C ASP A 44 -33.38 -16.57 18.79
N PRO A 45 -32.09 -16.32 19.12
CA PRO A 45 -31.12 -15.86 18.13
C PRO A 45 -30.77 -16.95 17.09
N GLY A 46 -31.35 -18.16 17.21
CA GLY A 46 -30.98 -19.31 16.42
C GLY A 46 -29.60 -19.85 16.80
N PRO A 47 -29.08 -20.82 16.04
CA PRO A 47 -27.74 -21.35 16.26
C PRO A 47 -26.69 -20.24 16.10
N GLY A 48 -26.02 -19.89 17.20
CA GLY A 48 -24.94 -18.90 17.19
C GLY A 48 -23.74 -19.35 16.36
N ILE A 49 -22.98 -18.38 15.83
CA ILE A 49 -21.71 -18.68 15.17
C ILE A 49 -20.71 -19.25 16.19
N SER A 50 -19.91 -20.23 15.77
CA SER A 50 -18.84 -20.74 16.65
C SER A 50 -17.79 -19.65 16.89
N VAL A 51 -17.13 -19.69 18.04
CA VAL A 51 -16.05 -18.75 18.38
C VAL A 51 -14.97 -18.74 17.31
N LEU A 52 -14.62 -19.92 16.78
CA LEU A 52 -13.64 -20.05 15.71
C LEU A 52 -14.10 -19.37 14.42
N ALA A 53 -15.39 -19.51 14.05
CA ALA A 53 -15.95 -18.82 12.89
C ALA A 53 -15.92 -17.30 13.10
N GLY A 54 -16.26 -16.81 14.29
CA GLY A 54 -16.13 -15.39 14.63
C GLY A 54 -14.69 -14.88 14.48
N VAL A 55 -13.71 -15.59 15.05
CA VAL A 55 -12.29 -15.23 14.93
C VAL A 55 -11.83 -15.26 13.46
N ALA A 56 -12.20 -16.28 12.70
CA ALA A 56 -11.83 -16.38 11.29
C ALA A 56 -12.39 -15.21 10.46
N ILE A 57 -13.61 -14.77 10.74
CA ILE A 57 -14.24 -13.65 10.04
C ILE A 57 -13.60 -12.32 10.45
N TYR A 58 -13.50 -12.04 11.74
CA TYR A 58 -13.11 -10.71 12.22
C TYR A 58 -11.60 -10.47 12.29
N ILE A 59 -10.80 -11.54 12.36
CA ILE A 59 -9.34 -11.45 12.39
C ILE A 59 -8.74 -12.11 11.14
N GLY A 60 -9.24 -13.29 10.76
CA GLY A 60 -8.73 -14.04 9.63
C GLY A 60 -8.91 -13.32 8.29
N ILE A 61 -10.12 -12.83 7.97
CA ILE A 61 -10.37 -12.13 6.70
C ILE A 61 -9.53 -10.86 6.57
N PRO A 62 -9.47 -9.94 7.56
CA PRO A 62 -8.62 -8.75 7.45
C PRO A 62 -7.13 -9.09 7.31
N LEU A 63 -6.65 -10.10 8.03
CA LEU A 63 -5.26 -10.54 7.93
C LEU A 63 -4.97 -11.16 6.54
N LEU A 64 -5.88 -12.00 6.04
CA LEU A 64 -5.77 -12.62 4.72
C LEU A 64 -5.72 -11.56 3.62
N VAL A 65 -6.62 -10.58 3.65
CA VAL A 65 -6.62 -9.46 2.69
C VAL A 65 -5.30 -8.70 2.77
N SER A 66 -4.81 -8.42 3.98
CA SER A 66 -3.54 -7.72 4.18
C SER A 66 -2.36 -8.50 3.60
N VAL A 67 -2.32 -9.82 3.80
CA VAL A 67 -1.29 -10.71 3.24
C VAL A 67 -1.37 -10.74 1.72
N VAL A 68 -2.57 -10.88 1.14
CA VAL A 68 -2.77 -10.88 -0.32
C VAL A 68 -2.26 -9.58 -0.92
N VAL A 69 -2.62 -8.42 -0.34
CA VAL A 69 -2.15 -7.11 -0.79
C VAL A 69 -0.63 -7.00 -0.66
N ALA A 70 -0.06 -7.43 0.47
CA ALA A 70 1.38 -7.40 0.68
C ALA A 70 2.11 -8.26 -0.37
N VAL A 71 1.63 -9.48 -0.63
CA VAL A 71 2.20 -10.36 -1.65
C VAL A 71 2.11 -9.71 -3.02
N LEU A 72 0.95 -9.22 -3.44
CA LEU A 72 0.79 -8.57 -4.74
C LEU A 72 1.69 -7.33 -4.89
N THR A 73 1.92 -6.60 -3.79
CA THR A 73 2.74 -5.39 -3.79
C THR A 73 4.24 -5.70 -3.82
N PHE A 74 4.70 -6.66 -2.99
CA PHE A 74 6.13 -6.91 -2.78
C PHE A 74 6.68 -8.04 -3.64
N ALA A 75 5.86 -8.97 -4.14
CA ALA A 75 6.32 -10.08 -4.96
C ALA A 75 7.09 -9.63 -6.22
N PRO A 76 6.66 -8.60 -6.98
CA PRO A 76 7.44 -8.15 -8.14
C PRO A 76 8.81 -7.58 -7.76
N GLY A 77 8.96 -7.04 -6.55
CA GLY A 77 10.24 -6.55 -6.04
C GLY A 77 11.19 -7.69 -5.69
N ALA A 78 10.65 -8.76 -5.11
CA ALA A 78 11.42 -9.95 -4.71
C ALA A 78 11.96 -10.74 -5.91
N THR A 79 11.31 -10.66 -7.07
CA THR A 79 11.75 -11.34 -8.31
C THR A 79 12.68 -10.49 -9.18
N ARG A 80 12.87 -9.20 -8.88
CA ARG A 80 13.76 -8.33 -9.65
C ARG A 80 15.23 -8.66 -9.39
N GLY A 81 16.03 -8.57 -10.44
CA GLY A 81 17.47 -8.83 -10.39
C GLY A 81 18.22 -7.88 -9.43
N PRO A 82 19.44 -8.27 -9.00
CA PRO A 82 20.24 -7.48 -8.07
C PRO A 82 20.55 -6.09 -8.64
N ARG A 83 20.48 -5.08 -7.78
CA ARG A 83 20.93 -3.73 -8.11
C ARG A 83 22.46 -3.72 -8.24
N TYR A 84 22.96 -2.78 -9.04
CA TYR A 84 24.40 -2.55 -9.17
C TYR A 84 25.05 -2.36 -7.79
N ARG A 85 26.19 -3.02 -7.58
CA ARG A 85 26.98 -2.97 -6.34
C ARG A 85 28.39 -2.50 -6.69
N PRO A 86 28.80 -1.29 -6.26
CA PRO A 86 30.18 -0.84 -6.39
C PRO A 86 31.14 -1.84 -5.74
N GLY A 87 32.28 -2.12 -6.38
CA GLY A 87 33.28 -3.10 -5.92
C GLY A 87 33.03 -4.55 -6.37
N VAL A 88 31.86 -4.86 -6.93
CA VAL A 88 31.63 -6.11 -7.66
C VAL A 88 31.78 -5.83 -9.16
N GLY A 89 32.48 -6.71 -9.89
CA GLY A 89 32.62 -6.58 -11.34
C GLY A 89 31.27 -6.45 -12.05
N TRP A 90 31.23 -5.65 -13.13
CA TRP A 90 30.01 -5.42 -13.91
C TRP A 90 29.56 -6.72 -14.59
N ARG A 91 28.35 -7.20 -14.24
CA ARG A 91 27.76 -8.44 -14.77
C ARG A 91 26.53 -8.22 -15.66
N ALA A 92 26.10 -6.97 -15.84
CA ALA A 92 24.97 -6.66 -16.69
C ALA A 92 25.42 -6.53 -18.15
N ALA A 93 24.50 -6.68 -19.10
CA ALA A 93 24.78 -6.36 -20.49
C ALA A 93 25.22 -4.88 -20.61
N PRO A 94 26.15 -4.54 -21.51
CA PRO A 94 26.49 -3.16 -21.79
C PRO A 94 25.24 -2.42 -22.27
N VAL A 95 24.97 -1.25 -21.67
CA VAL A 95 23.81 -0.43 -22.00
C VAL A 95 24.29 0.91 -22.53
N TRP A 96 23.76 1.31 -23.69
CA TRP A 96 23.93 2.65 -24.24
C TRP A 96 22.66 3.46 -23.99
N PHE A 97 22.74 4.47 -23.13
CA PHE A 97 21.64 5.40 -22.91
C PHE A 97 21.48 6.37 -24.08
N GLY A 98 20.31 6.35 -24.72
CA GLY A 98 20.05 7.13 -25.95
C GLY A 98 20.58 6.47 -27.23
N GLY A 99 21.05 5.21 -27.16
CA GLY A 99 21.43 4.42 -28.32
C GLY A 99 20.22 3.82 -29.07
N PRO A 100 20.46 3.05 -30.15
CA PRO A 100 19.41 2.38 -30.90
C PRO A 100 18.52 1.49 -30.01
N SER A 101 17.21 1.44 -30.29
CA SER A 101 16.23 0.71 -29.48
C SER A 101 16.48 -0.80 -29.41
N ALA A 102 17.22 -1.36 -30.36
CA ALA A 102 17.64 -2.77 -30.38
C ALA A 102 18.84 -3.09 -29.47
N GLY A 103 19.35 -2.09 -28.73
CA GLY A 103 20.43 -2.28 -27.74
C GLY A 103 21.80 -2.51 -28.37
N ALA A 104 22.71 -3.14 -27.61
CA ALA A 104 24.10 -3.33 -28.01
C ALA A 104 24.28 -4.13 -29.32
N ALA A 105 23.34 -5.02 -29.65
CA ALA A 105 23.39 -5.80 -30.90
C ALA A 105 23.30 -4.92 -32.15
N ALA A 106 22.57 -3.80 -32.10
CA ALA A 106 22.52 -2.84 -33.21
C ALA A 106 23.78 -1.97 -33.32
N ALA A 107 24.64 -1.96 -32.29
CA ALA A 107 25.91 -1.25 -32.35
C ALA A 107 26.97 -2.01 -33.16
N ASP A 108 26.86 -3.34 -33.25
CA ASP A 108 27.79 -4.17 -34.03
C ASP A 108 27.68 -3.88 -35.54
N ASP A 109 26.48 -3.53 -36.01
CA ASP A 109 26.19 -3.20 -37.41
C ASP A 109 26.33 -1.70 -37.74
N ALA A 110 26.60 -0.85 -36.75
CA ALA A 110 26.66 0.59 -36.94
C ALA A 110 27.97 1.01 -37.63
N PRO A 111 27.93 1.94 -38.62
CA PRO A 111 29.14 2.43 -39.26
C PRO A 111 30.04 3.11 -38.23
N ARG A 112 31.33 2.74 -38.24
CA ARG A 112 32.31 3.25 -37.29
C ARG A 112 32.54 4.74 -37.56
N ALA A 113 32.13 5.58 -36.63
CA ALA A 113 32.40 7.00 -36.69
C ALA A 113 33.90 7.29 -36.50
N GLU A 114 34.44 8.24 -37.25
CA GLU A 114 35.81 8.72 -37.10
C GLU A 114 35.88 9.66 -35.89
N GLY A 115 36.65 9.27 -34.87
CA GLY A 115 36.67 9.95 -33.58
C GLY A 115 37.45 11.25 -33.62
N THR A 116 36.84 12.36 -33.19
CA THR A 116 37.47 13.69 -33.17
C THR A 116 38.21 14.01 -31.85
N GLY A 117 38.05 13.22 -30.78
CA GLY A 117 38.73 13.40 -29.50
C GLY A 117 38.19 12.53 -28.35
N GLY A 118 38.77 12.64 -27.14
CA GLY A 118 38.34 11.91 -25.94
C GLY A 118 38.84 12.51 -24.61
N VAL A 119 38.11 12.27 -23.51
CA VAL A 119 38.44 12.69 -22.14
C VAL A 119 38.33 11.49 -21.20
N SER A 120 39.27 11.31 -20.29
CA SER A 120 39.27 10.26 -19.27
C SER A 120 39.43 10.83 -17.86
N ALA A 121 38.85 10.15 -16.87
CA ALA A 121 39.07 10.39 -15.45
C ALA A 121 39.05 9.05 -14.70
N GLU A 122 39.76 9.00 -13.57
CA GLU A 122 39.75 7.88 -12.63
C GLU A 122 39.18 8.35 -11.29
N TRP A 123 38.46 7.45 -10.60
CA TRP A 123 37.79 7.68 -9.32
C TRP A 123 38.19 6.59 -8.33
#